data_AF-H3H921-F1
#
_entry.id   AF-H3H921-F1
#
_cell.length_a   1.000
_cell.length_b   1.000
_cell.length_c   1.000
_cell.angle_alpha   90.00
_cell.angle_beta   90.00
_cell.angle_gamma   90.00
#
_symmetry.space_group_name_H-M   'P 1'
#
loop_
_entity.id
_entity.type
_entity.pdbx_description
1 polymer ?
#
loop_
_entity_poly.entity_id
_entity_poly.type
_entity_poly.pdbx_seq_one_letter_code
_entity_poly.pdbx_strand_id
1 'polypeptide(L)'
;MASKRLLRSTGTIIDKDDSVDSEERAITIPGLDQLKSLVKKGSSKVDKLIELLKYKFWLGIGKTDNDINKLWAKQGKSTGDIYKLWLKLGKTDEDIFKMLRADEVYKIWVRQGKSTDDIYSQLLKFGKGDEDIYRLLVKQGVSTNAIFTTWEKQGKSTTDTLRIWRSLGKKDEDIYKIWLQQGKSGDEINKAWLYVYKRPDDVYRLLKIHHVDPRDSANLNQYIQYRTAYNDMLGISNL
;
A
#
# COMPACT_ATOMS: atom_id res chain seq x y z
N MET A 1 -6.70 -45.07 -56.03
CA MET A 1 -6.26 -45.58 -54.71
C MET A 1 -5.18 -44.65 -54.18
N ALA A 2 -5.53 -43.82 -53.19
CA ALA A 2 -4.62 -42.82 -52.61
C ALA A 2 -3.97 -43.39 -51.34
N SER A 3 -2.64 -43.56 -51.36
CA SER A 3 -1.85 -43.98 -50.19
C SER A 3 -1.72 -42.83 -49.19
N LYS A 4 -2.35 -42.99 -48.03
CA LYS A 4 -2.21 -42.10 -46.87
C LYS A 4 -0.82 -42.31 -46.24
N ARG A 5 0.06 -41.30 -46.32
CA ARG A 5 1.30 -41.24 -45.54
C ARG A 5 0.96 -40.76 -44.12
N LEU A 6 1.02 -41.68 -43.15
CA LEU A 6 1.01 -41.39 -41.72
C LEU A 6 2.37 -40.79 -41.32
N LEU A 7 2.38 -39.53 -40.89
CA LEU A 7 3.55 -38.91 -40.26
C LEU A 7 3.64 -39.39 -38.81
N ARG A 8 4.68 -40.18 -38.53
CA ARG A 8 5.02 -40.75 -37.22
C ARG A 8 5.55 -39.63 -36.32
N SER A 9 4.86 -39.38 -35.21
CA SER A 9 5.36 -38.55 -34.11
C SER A 9 6.54 -39.25 -33.45
N THR A 10 7.75 -38.73 -33.61
CA THR A 10 8.93 -39.15 -32.85
C THR A 10 8.97 -38.36 -31.54
N GLY A 11 8.30 -38.90 -30.51
CA GLY A 11 8.59 -38.55 -29.14
C GLY A 11 10.00 -39.02 -28.79
N THR A 12 10.91 -38.08 -28.56
CA THR A 12 12.25 -38.39 -28.07
C THR A 12 12.25 -38.18 -26.56
N ILE A 13 12.30 -39.29 -25.83
CA ILE A 13 12.61 -39.36 -24.42
C ILE A 13 14.10 -39.03 -24.29
N ILE A 14 14.47 -38.04 -23.49
CA ILE A 14 15.86 -37.79 -23.10
C ILE A 14 15.94 -37.90 -21.59
N ASP A 15 16.88 -38.74 -21.16
CA ASP A 15 17.15 -39.17 -19.80
C ASP A 15 17.55 -38.03 -18.86
N LYS A 16 17.24 -38.27 -17.58
CA LYS A 16 17.56 -37.44 -16.42
C LYS A 16 19.07 -37.46 -16.14
N ASP A 17 19.63 -36.28 -15.91
CA ASP A 17 20.79 -36.13 -15.04
C ASP A 17 20.65 -34.85 -14.21
N ASP A 18 20.93 -34.97 -12.91
CA ASP A 18 20.65 -34.01 -11.86
C ASP A 18 21.84 -33.04 -11.68
N SER A 19 21.59 -31.74 -11.78
CA SER A 19 21.98 -30.72 -10.76
C SER A 19 21.86 -29.29 -11.31
N VAL A 20 20.91 -28.54 -10.75
CA VAL A 20 20.83 -27.07 -10.72
C VAL A 20 20.75 -26.35 -12.07
N ASP A 21 19.78 -26.68 -12.96
CA ASP A 21 19.31 -25.73 -14.01
C ASP A 21 18.02 -26.15 -14.76
N SER A 22 17.20 -27.03 -14.18
CA SER A 22 16.23 -27.82 -14.95
C SER A 22 14.91 -27.10 -15.31
N GLU A 23 14.55 -25.99 -14.67
CA GLU A 23 13.32 -25.26 -15.03
C GLU A 23 13.51 -24.23 -16.17
N GLU A 24 14.74 -23.81 -16.50
CA GLU A 24 14.97 -22.89 -17.63
C GLU A 24 14.92 -23.57 -19.01
N ARG A 25 15.09 -24.90 -19.08
CA ARG A 25 15.15 -25.65 -20.36
C ARG A 25 13.84 -26.29 -20.82
N ALA A 26 12.78 -26.31 -20.00
CA ALA A 26 11.57 -27.07 -20.33
C ALA A 26 10.53 -26.29 -21.15
N ILE A 27 10.83 -25.07 -21.63
CA ILE A 27 9.92 -24.30 -22.47
C ILE A 27 10.59 -23.96 -23.80
N THR A 28 10.43 -24.85 -24.77
CA THR A 28 10.80 -24.62 -26.16
C THR A 28 9.83 -23.61 -26.76
N ILE A 29 10.13 -22.32 -26.63
CA ILE A 29 9.36 -21.24 -27.26
C ILE A 29 9.82 -21.12 -28.72
N PRO A 30 8.95 -21.37 -29.72
CA PRO A 30 9.33 -21.25 -31.13
C PRO A 30 9.95 -19.88 -31.45
N GLY A 31 11.12 -19.87 -32.09
CA GLY A 31 11.83 -18.65 -32.50
C GLY A 31 12.68 -17.96 -31.41
N LEU A 32 12.65 -18.44 -30.16
CA LEU A 32 13.43 -17.85 -29.08
C LEU A 32 14.95 -18.01 -29.27
N ASP A 33 15.40 -19.18 -29.76
CA ASP A 33 16.82 -19.46 -29.97
C ASP A 33 17.43 -18.62 -31.09
N GLN A 34 16.65 -18.35 -32.15
CA GLN A 34 17.05 -17.42 -33.20
C GLN A 34 17.22 -15.99 -32.64
N LEU A 35 16.30 -15.53 -31.80
CA LEU A 35 16.41 -14.22 -31.15
C LEU A 35 17.58 -14.13 -30.17
N LYS A 36 17.84 -15.18 -29.38
CA LYS A 36 19.01 -15.26 -28.51
C LYS A 36 20.32 -15.14 -29.30
N SER A 37 20.39 -15.75 -30.49
CA SER A 37 21.57 -15.64 -31.36
C SER A 37 21.78 -14.22 -31.94
N LEU A 38 20.71 -13.42 -32.03
CA LEU A 38 20.75 -12.02 -32.48
C LEU A 38 21.10 -11.03 -31.36
N VAL A 39 21.22 -11.49 -30.11
CA VAL A 39 21.72 -10.67 -28.99
C VAL A 39 23.23 -10.45 -29.17
N LYS A 40 23.61 -9.53 -30.06
CA LYS A 40 24.89 -8.84 -29.91
C LYS A 40 24.80 -8.04 -28.60
N LYS A 41 25.69 -8.35 -27.65
CA LYS A 41 25.83 -7.74 -26.31
C LYS A 41 25.21 -6.33 -26.25
N GLY A 42 24.03 -6.19 -25.61
CA GLY A 42 23.48 -4.89 -25.23
C GLY A 42 22.32 -4.31 -26.04
N SER A 43 21.70 -5.03 -27.00
CA SER A 43 20.49 -4.52 -27.66
C SER A 43 19.25 -4.65 -26.75
N SER A 44 18.98 -3.61 -25.95
CA SER A 44 17.79 -3.52 -25.07
C SER A 44 16.45 -3.70 -25.80
N LYS A 45 16.42 -3.58 -27.13
CA LYS A 45 15.25 -3.88 -27.97
C LYS A 45 15.02 -5.39 -28.12
N VAL A 46 16.09 -6.18 -28.26
CA VAL A 46 16.00 -7.65 -28.38
C VAL A 46 15.58 -8.27 -27.05
N ASP A 47 16.12 -7.78 -25.93
CA ASP A 47 15.70 -8.24 -24.58
C ASP A 47 14.20 -7.99 -24.32
N LYS A 48 13.69 -6.83 -24.75
CA LYS A 48 12.25 -6.52 -24.67
C LYS A 48 11.41 -7.49 -25.50
N LEU A 49 11.84 -7.81 -26.72
CA LEU A 49 11.14 -8.75 -27.58
C LEU A 49 11.13 -10.17 -27.00
N ILE A 50 12.24 -10.60 -26.40
CA ILE A 50 12.34 -11.88 -25.71
C ILE A 50 11.34 -11.97 -24.56
N GLU A 51 11.29 -10.97 -23.69
CA GLU A 51 10.36 -10.98 -22.54
C GLU A 51 8.89 -10.90 -23.00
N LEU A 52 8.60 -10.13 -24.05
CA LEU A 52 7.25 -10.09 -24.65
C LEU A 52 6.83 -11.44 -25.24
N LEU A 53 7.74 -12.15 -25.93
CA LEU A 53 7.45 -13.46 -26.50
C LEU A 53 7.27 -14.52 -25.41
N LYS A 54 8.09 -14.50 -24.36
CA LYS A 54 7.91 -15.36 -23.18
C LYS A 54 6.54 -15.15 -22.55
N TYR A 55 6.16 -13.89 -22.31
CA TYR A 55 4.86 -13.53 -21.78
C TYR A 55 3.71 -14.02 -22.68
N LYS A 56 3.74 -13.73 -23.99
CA LYS A 56 2.71 -14.18 -24.94
C LYS A 56 2.61 -15.69 -25.03
N PHE A 57 3.73 -16.40 -25.00
CA PHE A 57 3.75 -17.86 -24.99
C PHE A 57 3.06 -18.40 -23.73
N TRP A 58 3.39 -17.89 -22.55
CA TRP A 58 2.76 -18.32 -21.30
C TRP A 58 1.25 -18.07 -21.27
N LEU A 59 0.80 -16.91 -21.77
CA LEU A 59 -0.62 -16.67 -21.97
C LEU A 59 -1.25 -17.69 -22.93
N GLY A 60 -0.56 -18.00 -24.04
CA GLY A 60 -1.03 -18.96 -25.06
C GLY A 60 -1.20 -20.38 -24.53
N ILE A 61 -0.43 -20.78 -23.50
CA ILE A 61 -0.59 -22.06 -22.79
C ILE A 61 -1.48 -21.96 -21.54
N GLY A 62 -2.22 -20.85 -21.38
CA GLY A 62 -3.23 -20.68 -20.33
C GLY A 62 -2.72 -20.22 -18.96
N LYS A 63 -1.49 -19.70 -18.85
CA LYS A 63 -1.01 -19.08 -17.60
C LYS A 63 -1.64 -17.72 -17.39
N THR A 64 -2.02 -17.41 -16.15
CA THR A 64 -2.49 -16.08 -15.76
C THR A 64 -1.31 -15.14 -15.48
N ASP A 65 -1.56 -13.84 -15.39
CA ASP A 65 -0.52 -12.87 -15.00
C ASP A 65 0.10 -13.22 -13.63
N ASN A 66 -0.72 -13.69 -12.68
CA ASN A 66 -0.24 -14.11 -11.37
C ASN A 66 0.66 -15.35 -11.44
N ASP A 67 0.38 -16.30 -12.34
CA ASP A 67 1.25 -17.45 -12.58
C ASP A 67 2.59 -17.01 -13.18
N ILE A 68 2.55 -16.10 -14.14
CA ILE A 68 3.75 -15.53 -14.79
C ILE A 68 4.59 -14.75 -13.77
N ASN A 69 3.95 -13.97 -12.90
CA ASN A 69 4.61 -13.26 -11.80
C ASN A 69 5.39 -14.23 -10.90
N LYS A 70 4.77 -15.35 -10.52
CA LYS A 70 5.41 -16.41 -9.72
C LYS A 70 6.57 -17.09 -10.47
N LEU A 71 6.43 -17.32 -11.78
CA LEU A 71 7.49 -17.90 -12.60
C LEU A 71 8.72 -16.98 -12.66
N TRP A 72 8.52 -15.68 -12.89
CA TRP A 72 9.63 -14.73 -12.86
C TRP A 72 10.31 -14.63 -11.50
N ALA A 73 9.55 -14.70 -10.40
CA ALA A 73 10.12 -14.74 -9.06
C ALA A 73 10.95 -16.02 -8.82
N LYS A 74 10.48 -17.18 -9.29
CA LYS A 74 11.24 -18.44 -9.25
C LYS A 74 12.52 -18.39 -10.06
N GLN A 75 12.53 -17.64 -11.16
CA GLN A 75 13.72 -17.35 -11.97
C GLN A 75 14.69 -16.34 -11.31
N GLY A 76 14.46 -15.98 -10.04
CA GLY A 76 15.33 -15.09 -9.29
C GLY A 76 15.23 -13.62 -9.66
N LYS A 77 14.24 -13.21 -10.48
CA LYS A 77 14.03 -11.78 -10.78
C LYS A 77 13.56 -11.07 -9.51
N SER A 78 14.16 -9.91 -9.23
CA SER A 78 13.74 -9.09 -8.09
C SER A 78 12.33 -8.52 -8.30
N THR A 79 11.61 -8.22 -7.22
CA THR A 79 10.29 -7.58 -7.30
C THR A 79 10.33 -6.27 -8.10
N GLY A 80 11.43 -5.51 -7.99
CA GLY A 80 11.63 -4.29 -8.78
C GLY A 80 11.79 -4.53 -10.27
N ASP A 81 12.44 -5.63 -10.67
CA ASP A 81 12.59 -6.00 -12.08
C ASP A 81 11.28 -6.53 -12.65
N ILE A 82 10.56 -7.34 -11.88
CA ILE A 82 9.21 -7.81 -12.23
C ILE A 82 8.26 -6.63 -12.44
N TYR A 83 8.29 -5.65 -11.53
CA TYR A 83 7.50 -4.42 -11.68
C TYR A 83 7.80 -3.69 -13.00
N LYS A 84 9.09 -3.51 -13.33
CA LYS A 84 9.50 -2.88 -14.59
C LYS A 84 9.09 -3.70 -15.82
N LEU A 85 9.10 -5.03 -15.72
CA LEU A 85 8.64 -5.91 -16.80
C LEU A 85 7.15 -5.74 -17.04
N TRP A 86 6.33 -5.74 -15.98
CA TRP A 86 4.90 -5.52 -16.11
C TRP A 86 4.56 -4.17 -16.75
N LEU A 87 5.22 -3.09 -16.34
CA LEU A 87 5.06 -1.78 -16.98
C LEU A 87 5.42 -1.81 -18.47
N LYS A 88 6.53 -2.49 -18.84
CA LYS A 88 6.92 -2.64 -20.26
C LYS A 88 5.92 -3.46 -21.08
N LEU A 89 5.18 -4.36 -20.42
CA LEU A 89 4.10 -5.14 -21.02
C LEU A 89 2.76 -4.39 -21.03
N GLY A 90 2.75 -3.12 -20.61
CA GLY A 90 1.58 -2.25 -20.65
C GLY A 90 0.61 -2.43 -19.49
N LYS A 91 1.00 -3.14 -18.42
CA LYS A 91 0.19 -3.20 -17.19
C LYS A 91 0.27 -1.87 -16.44
N THR A 92 -0.84 -1.49 -15.82
CA THR A 92 -0.92 -0.29 -14.99
C THR A 92 -0.33 -0.56 -13.60
N ASP A 93 -0.03 0.51 -12.85
CA ASP A 93 0.34 0.40 -11.44
C ASP A 93 -0.72 -0.35 -10.61
N GLU A 94 -2.00 -0.22 -10.97
CA GLU A 94 -3.11 -0.90 -10.28
C GLU A 94 -3.09 -2.41 -10.54
N ASP A 95 -2.89 -2.82 -11.80
CA ASP A 95 -2.77 -4.23 -12.17
C ASP A 95 -1.60 -4.88 -11.43
N ILE A 96 -0.46 -4.17 -11.40
CA ILE A 96 0.75 -4.64 -10.71
C ILE A 96 0.53 -4.74 -9.20
N PHE A 97 -0.18 -3.77 -8.62
CA PHE A 97 -0.50 -3.78 -7.19
C PHE A 97 -1.37 -4.98 -6.78
N LYS A 98 -2.24 -5.48 -7.67
CA LYS A 98 -3.03 -6.70 -7.42
C LYS A 98 -2.18 -7.97 -7.40
N MET A 99 -0.99 -7.95 -8.01
CA MET A 99 -0.09 -9.11 -8.13
C MET A 99 1.07 -9.11 -7.13
N LEU A 100 1.43 -7.94 -6.61
CA LEU A 100 2.58 -7.75 -5.73
C LEU A 100 2.15 -7.35 -4.32
N ARG A 101 3.04 -7.53 -3.34
CA ARG A 101 2.75 -7.09 -1.97
C ARG A 101 2.87 -5.57 -1.86
N ALA A 102 1.97 -4.96 -1.08
CA ALA A 102 1.92 -3.51 -0.93
C ALA A 102 3.22 -2.90 -0.37
N ASP A 103 3.93 -3.61 0.52
CA ASP A 103 5.21 -3.16 1.07
C ASP A 103 6.35 -3.14 0.05
N GLU A 104 6.28 -4.02 -0.96
CA GLU A 104 7.26 -4.04 -2.04
C GLU A 104 6.99 -2.94 -3.06
N VAL A 105 5.72 -2.77 -3.43
CA VAL A 105 5.29 -1.68 -4.33
C VAL A 105 5.59 -0.32 -3.71
N TYR A 106 5.34 -0.15 -2.41
CA TYR A 106 5.71 1.05 -1.66
C TYR A 106 7.20 1.39 -1.83
N LYS A 107 8.09 0.41 -1.58
CA LYS A 107 9.55 0.62 -1.69
C LYS A 107 9.97 0.98 -3.11
N ILE A 108 9.29 0.44 -4.12
CA ILE A 108 9.54 0.79 -5.53
C ILE A 108 9.12 2.23 -5.80
N TRP A 109 7.94 2.66 -5.37
CA TRP A 109 7.45 4.03 -5.53
C TRP A 109 8.32 5.07 -4.82
N VAL A 110 8.79 4.78 -3.61
CA VAL A 110 9.74 5.66 -2.90
C VAL A 110 11.04 5.80 -3.69
N ARG A 111 11.60 4.71 -4.23
CA ARG A 111 12.81 4.76 -5.08
C ARG A 111 12.59 5.51 -6.39
N GLN A 112 11.35 5.58 -6.88
CA GLN A 112 10.95 6.39 -8.04
C GLN A 112 10.72 7.86 -7.68
N GLY A 113 10.87 8.24 -6.40
CA GLY A 113 10.71 9.62 -5.94
C GLY A 113 9.26 10.02 -5.67
N LYS A 114 8.30 9.09 -5.60
CA LYS A 114 6.91 9.43 -5.21
C LYS A 114 6.89 9.88 -3.75
N SER A 115 6.16 10.96 -3.49
CA SER A 115 5.99 11.48 -2.12
C SER A 115 5.06 10.59 -1.29
N THR A 116 5.06 10.77 0.03
CA THR A 116 4.10 10.07 0.91
C THR A 116 2.65 10.42 0.53
N ASP A 117 2.39 11.66 0.12
CA ASP A 117 1.06 12.11 -0.30
C ASP A 117 0.60 11.39 -1.57
N ASP A 118 1.50 11.24 -2.55
CA ASP A 118 1.22 10.53 -3.80
C ASP A 118 0.94 9.05 -3.55
N ILE A 119 1.80 8.42 -2.74
CA ILE A 119 1.66 7.00 -2.39
C ILE A 119 0.35 6.78 -1.63
N TYR A 120 0.02 7.65 -0.68
CA TYR A 120 -1.23 7.58 0.07
C TYR A 120 -2.45 7.66 -0.87
N SER A 121 -2.46 8.67 -1.74
CA SER A 121 -3.53 8.90 -2.72
C SER A 121 -3.70 7.73 -3.66
N GLN A 122 -2.60 7.12 -4.10
CA GLN A 122 -2.62 5.99 -5.01
C GLN A 122 -3.11 4.71 -4.34
N LEU A 123 -2.72 4.46 -3.09
CA LEU A 123 -3.23 3.31 -2.32
C LEU A 123 -4.73 3.43 -2.06
N LEU A 124 -5.23 4.63 -1.76
CA LEU A 124 -6.67 4.88 -1.67
C LEU A 124 -7.40 4.56 -2.98
N LYS A 125 -6.88 5.05 -4.11
CA LYS A 125 -7.44 4.74 -5.44
C LYS A 125 -7.47 3.24 -5.73
N PHE A 126 -6.52 2.48 -5.17
CA PHE A 126 -6.46 1.02 -5.29
C PHE A 126 -7.31 0.29 -4.25
N GLY A 127 -8.16 1.00 -3.51
CA GLY A 127 -9.13 0.44 -2.57
C GLY A 127 -8.55 0.09 -1.19
N LYS A 128 -7.35 0.54 -0.84
CA LYS A 128 -6.83 0.39 0.54
C LYS A 128 -7.56 1.36 1.47
N GLY A 129 -8.00 0.89 2.63
CA GLY A 129 -8.54 1.75 3.68
C GLY A 129 -7.47 2.56 4.42
N ASP A 130 -7.87 3.66 5.06
CA ASP A 130 -6.96 4.56 5.77
C ASP A 130 -6.12 3.85 6.84
N GLU A 131 -6.73 2.92 7.59
CA GLU A 131 -6.07 2.12 8.62
C GLU A 131 -4.96 1.21 8.05
N ASP A 132 -5.23 0.59 6.91
CA ASP A 132 -4.25 -0.28 6.24
C ASP A 132 -3.08 0.52 5.68
N ILE A 133 -3.37 1.70 5.11
CA ILE A 133 -2.34 2.61 4.62
C ILE A 133 -1.51 3.11 5.81
N TYR A 134 -2.14 3.52 6.92
CA TYR A 134 -1.45 3.94 8.12
C TYR A 134 -0.49 2.86 8.63
N ARG A 135 -0.98 1.61 8.78
CA ARG A 135 -0.15 0.47 9.22
C ARG A 135 1.02 0.23 8.27
N LEU A 136 0.78 0.33 6.96
CA LEU A 136 1.84 0.20 5.97
C LEU A 136 2.89 1.30 6.14
N LEU A 137 2.50 2.56 6.19
CA LEU A 137 3.41 3.70 6.27
C LEU A 137 4.23 3.67 7.58
N VAL A 138 3.60 3.39 8.72
CA VAL A 138 4.30 3.24 10.00
C VAL A 138 5.29 2.09 9.96
N LYS A 139 4.92 0.94 9.37
CA LYS A 139 5.84 -0.20 9.19
C LYS A 139 7.06 0.15 8.34
N GLN A 140 6.94 1.13 7.44
CA GLN A 140 8.04 1.63 6.61
C GLN A 140 8.81 2.78 7.27
N GLY A 141 8.49 3.15 8.51
CA GLY A 141 9.19 4.19 9.26
C GLY A 141 8.67 5.61 9.04
N VAL A 142 7.55 5.79 8.34
CA VAL A 142 6.92 7.11 8.20
C VAL A 142 6.32 7.52 9.55
N SER A 143 6.67 8.71 10.02
CA SER A 143 6.21 9.20 11.32
C SER A 143 4.70 9.46 11.32
N THR A 144 4.06 9.29 12.49
CA THR A 144 2.62 9.60 12.65
C THR A 144 2.30 11.05 12.28
N ASN A 145 3.19 12.00 12.59
CA ASN A 145 3.01 13.41 12.23
C ASN A 145 3.02 13.61 10.71
N ALA A 146 3.94 12.95 9.97
CA ALA A 146 3.96 13.04 8.52
C ALA A 146 2.68 12.44 7.90
N ILE A 147 2.21 11.29 8.41
CA ILE A 147 0.96 10.68 7.95
C ILE A 147 -0.24 11.60 8.24
N PHE A 148 -0.26 12.25 9.40
CA PHE A 148 -1.30 13.21 9.75
C PHE A 148 -1.30 14.41 8.79
N THR A 149 -0.14 14.99 8.50
CA THR A 149 -0.03 16.07 7.50
C THR A 149 -0.53 15.62 6.13
N THR A 150 -0.25 14.38 5.72
CA THR A 150 -0.83 13.79 4.50
C THR A 150 -2.36 13.75 4.58
N TRP A 151 -2.92 13.28 5.69
CA TRP A 151 -4.37 13.23 5.90
C TRP A 151 -5.04 14.61 5.80
N GLU A 152 -4.42 15.64 6.36
CA GLU A 152 -4.93 17.01 6.27
C GLU A 152 -4.93 17.53 4.84
N LYS A 153 -3.86 17.26 4.08
CA LYS A 153 -3.83 17.59 2.64
C LYS A 153 -4.89 16.85 1.84
N GLN A 154 -5.26 15.64 2.26
CA GLN A 154 -6.38 14.87 1.72
C GLN A 154 -7.75 15.32 2.24
N GLY A 155 -7.82 16.40 3.03
CA GLY A 155 -9.05 16.98 3.53
C GLY A 155 -9.69 16.21 4.69
N LYS A 156 -8.96 15.32 5.37
CA LYS A 156 -9.51 14.63 6.54
C LYS A 156 -9.66 15.60 7.72
N SER A 157 -10.83 15.57 8.34
CA SER A 157 -11.11 16.38 9.52
C SER A 157 -10.42 15.82 10.77
N THR A 158 -10.26 16.65 11.80
CA THR A 158 -9.82 16.21 13.14
C THR A 158 -10.66 15.03 13.63
N THR A 159 -11.97 15.05 13.39
CA THR A 159 -12.90 13.94 13.70
C THR A 159 -12.58 12.66 12.92
N ASP A 160 -12.27 12.74 11.63
CA ASP A 160 -11.88 11.57 10.84
C ASP A 160 -10.58 10.96 11.38
N THR A 161 -9.58 11.79 11.68
CA THR A 161 -8.31 11.32 12.25
C THR A 161 -8.50 10.67 13.61
N LEU A 162 -9.40 11.19 14.46
CA LEU A 162 -9.77 10.58 15.73
C LEU A 162 -10.35 9.17 15.51
N ARG A 163 -11.32 9.04 14.59
CA ARG A 163 -11.96 7.76 14.27
C ARG A 163 -10.94 6.72 13.83
N ILE A 164 -10.07 7.08 12.88
CA ILE A 164 -9.04 6.20 12.33
C ILE A 164 -8.03 5.80 13.42
N TRP A 165 -7.55 6.74 14.24
CA TRP A 165 -6.59 6.39 15.30
C TRP A 165 -7.20 5.56 16.43
N ARG A 166 -8.48 5.77 16.77
CA ARG A 166 -9.17 4.92 17.73
C ARG A 166 -9.40 3.51 17.18
N SER A 167 -9.74 3.35 15.89
CA SER A 167 -9.85 2.03 15.26
C SER A 167 -8.50 1.30 15.22
N LEU A 168 -7.39 2.05 15.20
CA LEU A 168 -6.02 1.54 15.33
C LEU A 168 -5.57 1.30 16.78
N GLY A 169 -6.42 1.56 17.78
CA GLY A 169 -6.11 1.36 19.21
C GLY A 169 -5.12 2.38 19.78
N LYS A 170 -4.93 3.53 19.14
CA LYS A 170 -4.07 4.61 19.68
C LYS A 170 -4.76 5.23 20.90
N LYS A 171 -3.98 5.53 21.94
CA LYS A 171 -4.48 6.16 23.18
C LYS A 171 -4.87 7.61 22.92
N ASP A 172 -5.91 8.08 23.60
CA ASP A 172 -6.42 9.44 23.43
C ASP A 172 -5.40 10.51 23.85
N GLU A 173 -4.54 10.22 24.84
CA GLU A 173 -3.44 11.11 25.24
C GLU A 173 -2.44 11.32 24.10
N ASP A 174 -2.13 10.26 23.35
CA ASP A 174 -1.19 10.34 22.23
C ASP A 174 -1.81 11.07 21.04
N ILE A 175 -3.10 10.84 20.78
CA ILE A 175 -3.87 11.58 19.77
C ILE A 175 -3.88 13.07 20.10
N TYR A 176 -4.22 13.42 21.35
CA TYR A 176 -4.27 14.81 21.80
C TYR A 176 -2.90 15.50 21.69
N LYS A 177 -1.82 14.83 22.10
CA LYS A 177 -0.45 15.35 21.91
C LYS A 177 -0.12 15.64 20.44
N ILE A 178 -0.50 14.75 19.52
CA ILE A 178 -0.28 14.98 18.09
C ILE A 178 -1.06 16.20 17.62
N TRP A 179 -2.33 16.34 18.00
CA TRP A 179 -3.13 17.51 17.63
C TRP A 179 -2.54 18.83 18.16
N LEU A 180 -2.02 18.85 19.40
CA LEU A 180 -1.31 20.01 19.92
C LEU A 180 -0.04 20.34 19.11
N GLN A 181 0.74 19.33 18.75
CA GLN A 181 1.94 19.51 17.91
C GLN A 181 1.61 20.04 16.51
N GLN A 182 0.42 19.71 16.00
CA GLN A 182 -0.08 20.14 14.70
C GLN A 182 -0.86 21.47 14.79
N GLY A 183 -0.89 22.10 15.96
CA GLY A 183 -1.52 23.40 16.15
C GLY A 183 -3.05 23.39 16.05
N LYS A 184 -3.69 22.24 16.32
CA LYS A 184 -5.16 22.18 16.34
C LYS A 184 -5.74 23.04 17.46
N SER A 185 -6.76 23.81 17.10
CA SER A 185 -7.45 24.67 18.04
C SER A 185 -8.24 23.86 19.06
N GLY A 186 -8.47 24.44 20.25
CA GLY A 186 -9.32 23.84 21.27
C GLY A 186 -10.72 23.52 20.75
N ASP A 187 -11.27 24.37 19.88
CA ASP A 187 -12.58 24.18 19.25
C ASP A 187 -12.62 22.97 18.30
N GLU A 188 -11.59 22.79 17.46
CA GLU A 188 -11.49 21.61 16.59
C GLU A 188 -11.40 20.32 17.40
N ILE A 189 -10.61 20.34 18.47
CA ILE A 189 -10.42 19.19 19.36
C ILE A 189 -11.73 18.88 20.11
N ASN A 190 -12.39 19.91 20.65
CA ASN A 190 -13.66 19.78 21.35
C ASN A 190 -14.75 19.20 20.43
N LYS A 191 -14.85 19.67 19.19
CA LYS A 191 -15.78 19.12 18.18
C LYS A 191 -15.51 17.64 17.91
N ALA A 192 -14.24 17.24 17.78
CA ALA A 192 -13.88 15.84 17.56
C ALA A 192 -14.23 14.96 18.77
N TRP A 193 -13.98 15.43 20.00
CA TRP A 193 -14.35 14.71 21.23
C TRP A 193 -15.87 14.61 21.41
N LEU A 194 -16.61 15.68 21.09
CA LEU A 194 -18.07 15.71 21.16
C LEU A 194 -18.69 14.72 20.18
N TYR A 195 -18.17 14.64 18.95
CA TYR A 195 -18.63 13.70 17.93
C TYR A 195 -18.59 12.23 18.40
N VAL A 196 -17.61 11.88 19.24
CA VAL A 196 -17.47 10.53 19.82
C VAL A 196 -18.03 10.40 21.23
N TYR A 197 -18.84 11.38 21.68
CA TYR A 197 -19.47 11.42 23.00
C TYR A 197 -18.46 11.21 24.14
N LYS A 198 -17.26 11.78 24.05
CA LYS A 198 -16.23 11.62 25.08
C LYS A 198 -16.75 12.18 26.41
N ARG A 199 -16.57 11.47 27.51
CA ARG A 199 -17.11 11.93 28.80
C ARG A 199 -16.36 13.18 29.27
N PRO A 200 -17.03 14.16 29.89
CA PRO A 200 -16.38 15.34 30.45
C PRO A 200 -15.21 14.98 31.39
N ASP A 201 -15.34 13.94 32.21
CA ASP A 201 -14.27 13.51 33.11
C ASP A 201 -13.01 13.01 32.37
N ASP A 202 -13.19 12.38 31.21
CA ASP A 202 -12.07 11.96 30.36
C ASP A 202 -11.38 13.18 29.74
N VAL A 203 -12.16 14.16 29.28
CA VAL A 203 -11.63 15.43 28.76
C VAL A 203 -10.88 16.21 29.84
N TYR A 204 -11.43 16.27 31.06
CA TYR A 204 -10.79 16.92 32.20
C TYR A 204 -9.42 16.31 32.52
N ARG A 205 -9.31 14.97 32.40
CA ARG A 205 -8.05 14.23 32.56
C ARG A 205 -7.08 14.47 31.41
N LEU A 206 -7.54 14.44 30.16
CA LEU A 206 -6.72 14.71 28.96
C LEU A 206 -6.14 16.12 28.97
N LEU A 207 -6.93 17.10 29.41
CA LEU A 207 -6.52 18.50 29.58
C LEU A 207 -5.64 18.73 30.82
N LYS A 208 -5.36 17.67 31.61
CA LYS A 208 -4.48 17.68 32.78
C LYS A 208 -4.87 18.66 33.87
N ILE A 209 -6.16 19.03 33.95
CA ILE A 209 -6.63 20.04 34.92
C ILE A 209 -6.49 19.52 36.35
N HIS A 210 -6.67 18.21 36.57
CA HIS A 210 -6.50 17.56 37.88
C HIS A 210 -5.08 17.61 38.48
N HIS A 211 -4.07 18.06 37.73
CA HIS A 211 -2.70 18.17 38.24
C HIS A 211 -2.41 19.50 38.96
N VAL A 212 -3.31 20.47 38.88
CA VAL A 212 -3.16 21.83 39.44
C VAL A 212 -4.48 22.28 40.07
N ASP A 213 -4.48 23.42 40.77
CA ASP A 213 -5.76 24.08 41.07
C ASP A 213 -6.47 24.39 39.73
N PRO A 214 -7.75 24.02 39.56
CA PRO A 214 -8.45 24.22 38.31
C PRO A 214 -8.38 25.66 37.79
N ARG A 215 -8.39 26.65 38.70
CA ARG A 215 -8.35 28.09 38.36
C ARG A 215 -7.01 28.52 37.78
N ASP A 216 -5.94 27.77 38.06
CA ASP A 216 -4.59 28.03 37.57
C ASP A 216 -4.31 27.28 36.25
N SER A 217 -5.22 26.42 35.80
CA SER A 217 -5.04 25.65 34.57
C SER A 217 -5.29 26.49 33.32
N ALA A 218 -4.28 26.57 32.45
CA ALA A 218 -4.40 27.18 31.12
C ALA A 218 -5.49 26.53 30.24
N ASN A 219 -5.88 25.28 30.54
CA ASN A 219 -6.86 24.52 29.77
C ASN A 219 -8.29 24.60 30.35
N LEU A 220 -8.51 25.32 31.46
CA LEU A 220 -9.81 25.39 32.13
C LEU A 220 -10.91 25.91 31.18
N ASN A 221 -10.61 26.98 30.44
CA ASN A 221 -11.58 27.59 29.52
C ASN A 221 -12.01 26.61 28.41
N GLN A 222 -11.07 25.85 27.85
CA GLN A 222 -11.39 24.82 26.85
C GLN A 222 -12.32 23.75 27.44
N TYR A 223 -12.07 23.31 28.68
CA TYR A 223 -12.92 22.34 29.36
C TYR A 223 -14.33 22.87 29.62
N ILE A 224 -14.45 24.12 30.07
CA ILE A 224 -15.76 24.75 30.29
C ILE A 224 -16.55 24.77 28.98
N GLN A 225 -15.94 25.23 27.88
CA GLN A 225 -16.56 25.22 26.55
C GLN A 225 -17.00 23.80 26.13
N TYR A 226 -16.15 22.80 26.34
CA TYR A 226 -16.49 21.41 26.05
C TYR A 226 -17.68 20.93 26.87
N ARG A 227 -17.67 21.17 28.18
CA ARG A 227 -18.71 20.71 29.11
C ARG A 227 -20.05 21.36 28.81
N THR A 228 -20.07 22.66 28.54
CA THR A 228 -21.27 23.39 28.10
C THR A 228 -21.84 22.76 26.83
N ALA A 229 -21.02 22.56 25.79
CA ALA A 229 -21.46 21.95 24.54
C ALA A 229 -21.96 20.50 24.71
N TYR A 230 -21.33 19.73 25.60
CA TYR A 230 -21.75 18.37 25.93
C TYR A 230 -23.11 18.35 26.64
N ASN A 231 -23.33 19.26 27.59
CA ASN A 231 -24.60 19.39 28.30
C ASN A 231 -25.72 19.84 27.35
N ASP A 232 -25.44 20.81 26.47
CA ASP A 232 -26.40 21.29 25.46
C ASP A 232 -26.81 20.16 24.52
N MET A 233 -25.86 19.33 24.08
CA MET A 233 -26.13 18.14 23.24
C MET A 233 -27.05 17.13 23.94
N LEU A 234 -27.00 17.04 25.27
CA LEU A 234 -27.85 16.15 26.08
C LEU A 234 -29.13 16.82 26.58
N GLY A 235 -29.34 18.11 26.29
CA GLY A 235 -30.48 18.88 26.81
C GLY A 235 -30.43 19.13 28.33
N ILE A 236 -29.25 19.09 28.93
CA ILE A 236 -29.05 19.33 30.37
C ILE A 236 -28.79 20.82 30.58
N SER A 237 -29.58 21.47 31.44
CA SER A 237 -29.40 22.89 31.75
C SER A 237 -28.06 23.13 32.48
N ASN A 238 -27.28 24.10 31.99
CA ASN A 238 -26.07 24.60 32.64
C ASN A 238 -26.47 25.61 33.74
N LEU A 239 -26.82 25.12 34.92
CA LEU A 239 -27.05 25.94 36.13
C LEU A 239 -25.76 26.08 36.96
#